data_AF-A0A6L2PI13-F1
#
_entry.id   AF-A0A6L2PI13-F1
#
_cell.length_a   1.000
_cell.length_b   1.000
_cell.length_c   1.000
_cell.angle_alpha   90.00
_cell.angle_beta   90.00
_cell.angle_gamma   90.00
#
_symmetry.space_group_name_H-M   'P 1'
#
loop_
_entity.id
_entity.type
_entity.pdbx_description
1 polymer ?
#
loop_
_entity_poly.entity_id
_entity_poly.type
_entity_poly.pdbx_seq_one_letter_code
_entity_poly.pdbx_strand_id
1 'polypeptide(L)'
;MKKQNIQTVNTLSAVLNVLWLANQYWAPYTIENHLPFDDRVVEDIYMKEIHGTNFAIRRIMMLEFSQYLENYLWPNYQTSKSSHAHMMSIVIMINEKFRERVPAWQPFRKLPDHFPGFFQQMLEACLMDGPNSSLREQTALLVFLNHCFNSMEVELIRDQVKRLVSLSMWVSLQQGRREQELRAFPKWRKYWKLIQRKDNPNMREKLDWERRFLQRLMVKFMKLLESLQVGG
;
A
#
# COMPACT_ATOMS: atom_id res chain seq x y z
N MET A 1 -39.08 10.13 0.05
CA MET A 1 -39.17 9.06 -0.97
C MET A 1 -38.29 9.30 -2.22
N LYS A 2 -38.23 10.49 -2.84
CA LYS A 2 -37.39 10.72 -4.04
C LYS A 2 -35.86 10.56 -3.84
N LYS A 3 -35.28 10.96 -2.71
CA LYS A 3 -33.82 10.82 -2.43
C LYS A 3 -33.35 9.37 -2.27
N GLN A 4 -34.16 8.49 -1.69
CA GLN A 4 -33.83 7.06 -1.53
C GLN A 4 -33.80 6.34 -2.88
N ASN A 5 -34.80 6.56 -3.75
CA ASN A 5 -34.84 5.93 -5.08
C ASN A 5 -33.65 6.33 -5.97
N ILE A 6 -33.19 7.58 -5.90
CA ILE A 6 -32.04 8.04 -6.70
C ILE A 6 -30.73 7.38 -6.22
N GLN A 7 -30.56 7.21 -4.89
CA GLN A 7 -29.42 6.46 -4.35
C GLN A 7 -29.46 4.98 -4.73
N THR A 8 -30.63 4.34 -4.75
CA THR A 8 -30.78 2.94 -5.16
C THR A 8 -30.51 2.73 -6.66
N VAL A 9 -30.98 3.63 -7.52
CA VAL A 9 -30.73 3.55 -8.97
C VAL A 9 -29.26 3.83 -9.33
N ASN A 10 -28.62 4.81 -8.68
CA ASN A 10 -27.19 5.10 -8.90
C ASN A 10 -26.28 3.99 -8.36
N THR A 11 -26.69 3.31 -7.29
CA THR A 11 -25.95 2.15 -6.77
C THR A 11 -26.05 0.96 -7.74
N LEU A 12 -27.24 0.63 -8.24
CA LEU A 12 -27.46 -0.39 -9.27
C LEU A 12 -26.72 -0.12 -10.59
N SER A 13 -26.76 1.12 -11.09
CA SER A 13 -26.12 1.48 -12.37
C SER A 13 -24.60 1.20 -12.36
N ALA A 14 -23.89 1.62 -11.32
CA ALA A 14 -22.46 1.33 -11.27
C ALA A 14 -22.12 -0.08 -10.70
N VAL A 15 -23.10 -0.83 -10.17
CA VAL A 15 -22.91 -2.28 -9.91
C VAL A 15 -22.78 -2.99 -11.25
N LEU A 16 -23.63 -2.61 -12.21
CA LEU A 16 -23.58 -3.12 -13.57
C LEU A 16 -22.27 -2.73 -14.28
N ASN A 17 -21.75 -1.52 -14.03
CA ASN A 17 -20.50 -1.07 -14.67
C ASN A 17 -19.29 -1.92 -14.26
N VAL A 18 -19.07 -2.13 -12.96
CA VAL A 18 -17.95 -2.96 -12.46
C VAL A 18 -18.05 -4.40 -12.96
N LEU A 19 -19.26 -4.98 -12.94
CA LEU A 19 -19.48 -6.34 -13.40
C LEU A 19 -19.30 -6.48 -14.92
N TRP A 20 -19.72 -5.48 -15.69
CA TRP A 20 -19.53 -5.44 -17.14
C TRP A 20 -18.05 -5.38 -17.50
N LEU A 21 -17.27 -4.51 -16.85
CA LEU A 21 -15.82 -4.46 -17.02
C LEU A 21 -15.16 -5.79 -16.61
N ALA A 22 -15.57 -6.37 -15.49
CA ALA A 22 -15.04 -7.67 -15.07
C ALA A 22 -15.23 -8.74 -16.15
N ASN A 23 -16.43 -8.83 -16.74
CA ASN A 23 -16.74 -9.79 -17.80
C ASN A 23 -15.88 -9.62 -19.05
N GLN A 24 -15.47 -8.39 -19.35
CA GLN A 24 -14.65 -8.11 -20.52
C GLN A 24 -13.16 -8.39 -20.32
N TYR A 25 -12.67 -8.34 -19.08
CA TYR A 25 -11.22 -8.24 -18.85
C TYR A 25 -10.64 -9.27 -17.87
N TRP A 26 -11.37 -9.71 -16.83
CA TRP A 26 -10.75 -10.52 -15.76
C TRP A 26 -11.65 -11.51 -15.02
N ALA A 27 -12.96 -11.52 -15.29
CA ALA A 27 -13.89 -12.41 -14.60
C ALA A 27 -13.57 -13.88 -14.95
N PRO A 28 -13.55 -14.78 -13.95
CA PRO A 28 -13.07 -16.15 -14.13
C PRO A 28 -13.95 -17.00 -15.05
N TYR A 29 -15.21 -16.62 -15.26
CA TYR A 29 -16.16 -17.35 -16.11
C TYR A 29 -16.19 -16.86 -17.56
N THR A 30 -15.42 -15.83 -17.93
CA THR A 30 -15.38 -15.27 -19.29
C THR A 30 -14.00 -15.31 -19.94
N ILE A 31 -13.07 -16.12 -19.41
CA ILE A 31 -11.64 -16.16 -19.79
C ILE A 31 -11.41 -16.25 -21.30
N GLU A 32 -12.24 -17.00 -22.02
CA GLU A 32 -12.09 -17.20 -23.48
C GLU A 32 -12.25 -15.92 -24.31
N ASN A 33 -12.92 -14.91 -23.78
CA ASN A 33 -13.26 -13.67 -24.49
C ASN A 33 -12.68 -12.42 -23.83
N HIS A 34 -11.64 -12.56 -23.00
CA HIS A 34 -11.00 -11.42 -22.35
C HIS A 34 -10.25 -10.55 -23.35
N LEU A 35 -10.47 -9.25 -23.25
CA LEU A 35 -9.66 -8.25 -23.93
C LEU A 35 -8.25 -8.20 -23.31
N PRO A 36 -7.23 -7.76 -24.08
CA PRO A 36 -5.89 -7.57 -23.53
C PRO A 36 -5.89 -6.52 -22.41
N PHE A 37 -4.88 -6.61 -21.54
CA PHE A 37 -4.70 -5.64 -20.46
C PHE A 37 -4.61 -4.21 -20.99
N ASP A 38 -5.39 -3.31 -20.38
CA ASP A 38 -5.38 -1.87 -20.64
C ASP A 38 -5.22 -1.15 -19.29
N ASP A 39 -4.17 -0.35 -19.17
CA ASP A 39 -3.84 0.44 -17.98
C ASP A 39 -4.87 1.54 -17.73
N ARG A 40 -5.51 2.05 -18.78
CA ARG A 40 -6.57 3.06 -18.69
C ARG A 40 -7.81 2.53 -17.99
N VAL A 41 -8.06 1.22 -18.05
CA VAL A 41 -9.16 0.59 -17.30
C VAL A 41 -8.90 0.68 -15.79
N VAL A 42 -7.64 0.49 -15.37
CA VAL A 42 -7.25 0.63 -13.96
C VAL A 42 -7.40 2.07 -13.50
N GLU A 43 -6.93 3.03 -14.30
CA GLU A 43 -7.11 4.47 -14.02
C GLU A 43 -8.58 4.85 -13.91
N ASP A 44 -9.41 4.40 -14.86
CA ASP A 44 -10.84 4.71 -14.87
C ASP A 44 -11.57 4.11 -13.67
N ILE A 45 -11.29 2.85 -13.32
CA ILE A 45 -11.87 2.21 -12.13
C ILE A 45 -11.44 2.99 -10.88
N TYR A 46 -10.16 3.34 -10.78
CA TYR A 46 -9.66 4.08 -9.64
C TYR A 46 -10.34 5.45 -9.52
N MET A 47 -10.36 6.24 -10.60
CA MET A 47 -10.88 7.60 -10.57
C MET A 47 -12.41 7.64 -10.43
N LYS A 48 -13.15 6.75 -11.10
CA LYS A 48 -14.62 6.78 -11.14
C LYS A 48 -15.25 5.96 -10.01
N GLU A 49 -14.77 4.74 -9.79
CA GLU A 49 -15.43 3.78 -8.89
C GLU A 49 -14.85 3.78 -7.48
N ILE A 50 -13.57 4.12 -7.31
CA ILE A 50 -12.90 4.15 -6.00
C ILE A 50 -12.82 5.58 -5.45
N HIS A 51 -11.98 6.42 -6.04
CA HIS A 51 -11.72 7.78 -5.60
C HIS A 51 -12.96 8.68 -5.79
N GLY A 52 -13.59 8.64 -6.97
CA GLY A 52 -14.78 9.43 -7.29
C GLY A 52 -16.01 9.10 -6.44
N THR A 53 -16.07 7.89 -5.87
CA THR A 53 -17.13 7.50 -4.91
C THR A 53 -16.73 7.71 -3.45
N ASN A 54 -15.57 8.33 -3.19
CA ASN A 54 -14.99 8.50 -1.87
C ASN A 54 -14.83 7.17 -1.12
N PHE A 55 -14.26 6.16 -1.80
CA PHE A 55 -13.96 4.84 -1.25
C PHE A 55 -15.22 4.11 -0.77
N ALA A 56 -16.28 4.12 -1.56
CA ALA A 56 -17.53 3.47 -1.21
C ALA A 56 -17.34 1.94 -1.05
N ILE A 57 -17.54 1.44 0.17
CA ILE A 57 -17.36 0.03 0.54
C ILE A 57 -18.01 -0.95 -0.44
N ARG A 58 -19.25 -0.69 -0.87
CA ARG A 58 -19.96 -1.58 -1.80
C ARG A 58 -19.25 -1.72 -3.15
N ARG A 59 -18.59 -0.67 -3.66
CA ARG A 59 -17.82 -0.71 -4.92
C ARG A 59 -16.58 -1.56 -4.76
N ILE A 60 -15.86 -1.36 -3.66
CA ILE A 60 -14.64 -2.10 -3.31
C ILE A 60 -14.95 -3.59 -3.15
N MET A 61 -16.02 -3.94 -2.43
CA MET A 61 -16.49 -5.32 -2.29
C MET A 61 -16.73 -6.00 -3.63
N MET A 62 -17.34 -5.30 -4.59
CA MET A 62 -17.61 -5.90 -5.91
C MET A 62 -16.34 -6.13 -6.71
N LEU A 63 -15.38 -5.21 -6.66
CA LEU A 63 -14.07 -5.38 -7.29
C LEU A 63 -13.36 -6.61 -6.69
N GLU A 64 -13.35 -6.74 -5.37
CA GLU A 64 -12.77 -7.90 -4.67
C GLU A 64 -13.48 -9.20 -5.07
N PHE A 65 -14.82 -9.24 -5.00
CA PHE A 65 -15.61 -10.41 -5.37
C PHE A 65 -15.40 -10.86 -6.82
N SER A 66 -15.13 -9.90 -7.72
CA SER A 66 -14.82 -10.16 -9.12
C SER A 66 -13.40 -10.67 -9.38
N GLN A 67 -12.57 -10.84 -8.33
CA GLN A 67 -11.16 -11.23 -8.40
C GLN A 67 -10.28 -10.21 -9.15
N TYR A 68 -10.57 -8.93 -8.98
CA TYR A 68 -9.86 -7.84 -9.64
C TYR A 68 -8.36 -7.84 -9.33
N LEU A 69 -7.98 -8.18 -8.09
CA LEU A 69 -6.58 -8.24 -7.68
C LEU A 69 -5.82 -9.38 -8.38
N GLU A 70 -6.38 -10.59 -8.31
CA GLU A 70 -5.72 -11.81 -8.76
C GLU A 70 -5.62 -11.92 -10.27
N ASN A 71 -6.65 -11.46 -10.98
CA ASN A 71 -6.78 -11.70 -12.41
C ASN A 71 -6.43 -10.47 -13.25
N TYR A 72 -6.50 -9.26 -12.70
CA TYR A 72 -6.24 -8.03 -13.47
C TYR A 72 -5.10 -7.18 -12.92
N LEU A 73 -5.10 -6.86 -11.63
CA LEU A 73 -4.12 -5.92 -11.08
C LEU A 73 -2.74 -6.54 -10.94
N TRP A 74 -2.59 -7.61 -10.17
CA TRP A 74 -1.26 -8.12 -9.80
C TRP A 74 -0.50 -8.73 -10.98
N PRO A 75 -1.10 -9.56 -11.85
CA PRO A 75 -0.40 -10.13 -13.00
C PRO A 75 0.16 -9.08 -13.97
N ASN A 76 -0.48 -7.91 -14.03
CA ASN A 76 -0.12 -6.83 -14.94
C ASN A 76 0.65 -5.69 -14.25
N TYR A 77 0.97 -5.81 -12.96
CA TYR A 77 1.72 -4.78 -12.25
C TYR A 77 3.20 -4.86 -12.60
N GLN A 78 3.78 -3.74 -13.01
CA GLN A 78 5.20 -3.61 -13.32
C GLN A 78 5.83 -2.46 -12.53
N THR A 79 6.84 -2.79 -11.73
CA THR A 79 7.64 -1.81 -11.00
C THR A 79 8.12 -0.69 -11.93
N SER A 80 7.98 0.56 -11.49
CA SER A 80 8.37 1.78 -12.22
C SER A 80 7.54 2.15 -13.45
N LYS A 81 6.63 1.30 -13.93
CA LYS A 81 5.70 1.63 -15.03
C LYS A 81 4.26 1.79 -14.56
N SER A 82 3.83 0.97 -13.61
CA SER A 82 2.49 1.03 -13.05
C SER A 82 2.24 2.36 -12.34
N SER A 83 1.07 2.92 -12.60
CA SER A 83 0.66 4.22 -12.09
C SER A 83 0.33 4.23 -10.60
N HIS A 84 0.11 5.42 -10.06
CA HIS A 84 -0.38 5.59 -8.68
C HIS A 84 -1.74 4.91 -8.48
N ALA A 85 -2.66 5.03 -9.45
CA ALA A 85 -3.96 4.39 -9.41
C ALA A 85 -3.87 2.87 -9.35
N HIS A 86 -2.94 2.27 -10.10
CA HIS A 86 -2.68 0.83 -10.07
C HIS A 86 -2.16 0.37 -8.71
N MET A 87 -1.16 1.07 -8.17
CA MET A 87 -0.62 0.81 -6.83
C MET A 87 -1.69 0.94 -5.75
N MET A 88 -2.45 2.04 -5.75
CA MET A 88 -3.52 2.29 -4.79
C MET A 88 -4.65 1.27 -4.91
N SER A 89 -5.02 0.86 -6.12
CA SER A 89 -6.04 -0.17 -6.32
C SER A 89 -5.62 -1.50 -5.67
N ILE A 90 -4.35 -1.90 -5.81
CA ILE A 90 -3.81 -3.09 -5.13
C ILE A 90 -3.88 -2.93 -3.61
N VAL A 91 -3.44 -1.79 -3.07
CA VAL A 91 -3.50 -1.46 -1.63
C VAL A 91 -4.93 -1.64 -1.10
N ILE A 92 -5.92 -1.11 -1.83
CA ILE A 92 -7.33 -1.14 -1.43
C ILE A 92 -7.89 -2.57 -1.49
N MET A 93 -7.59 -3.34 -2.53
CA MET A 93 -8.03 -4.73 -2.62
C MET A 93 -7.45 -5.58 -1.49
N ILE A 94 -6.19 -5.34 -1.08
CA ILE A 94 -5.60 -6.06 0.05
C ILE A 94 -6.27 -5.68 1.36
N ASN A 95 -6.48 -4.39 1.61
CA ASN A 95 -7.21 -3.94 2.80
C ASN A 95 -8.62 -4.55 2.87
N GLU A 96 -9.29 -4.65 1.72
CA GLU A 96 -10.60 -5.29 1.63
C GLU A 96 -10.54 -6.77 1.97
N LYS A 97 -9.57 -7.51 1.44
CA LYS A 97 -9.37 -8.92 1.77
C LYS A 97 -9.15 -9.13 3.26
N PHE A 98 -8.37 -8.26 3.91
CA PHE A 98 -8.22 -8.29 5.36
C PHE A 98 -9.52 -7.99 6.11
N ARG A 99 -10.33 -7.05 5.61
CA ARG A 99 -11.63 -6.72 6.19
C ARG A 99 -12.60 -7.91 6.14
N GLU A 100 -12.62 -8.63 5.02
CA GLU A 100 -13.43 -9.84 4.80
C GLU A 100 -12.78 -11.11 5.38
N ARG A 101 -11.58 -10.99 5.97
CA ARG A 101 -10.82 -12.08 6.60
C ARG A 101 -10.48 -13.24 5.64
N VAL A 102 -10.23 -12.92 4.37
CA VAL A 102 -9.82 -13.87 3.34
C VAL A 102 -8.30 -13.81 3.10
N PRO A 103 -7.68 -14.86 2.54
CA PRO A 103 -6.23 -14.86 2.30
C PRO A 103 -5.79 -13.74 1.34
N ALA A 104 -5.03 -12.77 1.86
CA ALA A 104 -4.62 -11.59 1.10
C ALA A 104 -3.31 -11.77 0.30
N TRP A 105 -2.37 -12.57 0.79
CA TRP A 105 -0.99 -12.57 0.27
C TRP A 105 -0.72 -13.58 -0.86
N GLN A 106 -1.68 -14.46 -1.17
CA GLN A 106 -1.48 -15.52 -2.17
C GLN A 106 -1.09 -15.02 -3.56
N PRO A 107 -1.65 -13.90 -4.09
CA PRO A 107 -1.29 -13.42 -5.42
C PRO A 107 0.19 -13.03 -5.52
N PHE A 108 0.71 -12.34 -4.50
CA PHE A 108 2.11 -11.93 -4.43
C PHE A 108 3.07 -13.11 -4.28
N ARG A 109 2.64 -14.21 -3.63
CA ARG A 109 3.46 -15.43 -3.54
C ARG A 109 3.59 -16.14 -4.89
N LYS A 110 2.58 -16.06 -5.76
CA LYS A 110 2.61 -16.65 -7.10
C LYS A 110 3.51 -15.88 -8.05
N LEU A 111 3.51 -14.55 -7.96
CA LEU A 111 4.33 -13.67 -8.79
C LEU A 111 5.07 -12.65 -7.90
N PRO A 112 6.20 -13.03 -7.26
CA PRO A 112 6.85 -12.20 -6.24
C PRO A 112 7.74 -11.08 -6.79
N ASP A 113 8.14 -11.15 -8.06
CA ASP A 113 9.23 -10.34 -8.63
C ASP A 113 9.04 -8.83 -8.47
N HIS A 114 7.81 -8.34 -8.65
CA HIS A 114 7.50 -6.93 -8.55
C HIS A 114 7.19 -6.45 -7.12
N PHE A 115 7.05 -7.35 -6.15
CA PHE A 115 6.64 -7.00 -4.78
C PHE A 115 7.61 -6.04 -4.08
N PRO A 116 8.95 -6.20 -4.16
CA PRO A 116 9.87 -5.25 -3.53
C PRO A 116 9.74 -3.83 -4.08
N GLY A 117 9.48 -3.71 -5.38
CA GLY A 117 9.28 -2.44 -6.07
C GLY A 117 7.94 -1.79 -5.69
N PHE A 118 6.87 -2.58 -5.72
CA PHE A 118 5.55 -2.17 -5.24
C PHE A 118 5.59 -1.66 -3.79
N PHE A 119 6.25 -2.42 -2.90
CA PHE A 119 6.36 -2.04 -1.49
C PHE A 119 7.13 -0.72 -1.33
N GLN A 120 8.20 -0.50 -2.09
CA GLN A 120 8.93 0.77 -2.08
C GLN A 120 8.06 1.95 -2.55
N GLN A 121 7.31 1.79 -3.65
CA GLN A 121 6.39 2.81 -4.15
C GLN A 121 5.31 3.15 -3.11
N MET A 122 4.80 2.14 -2.38
CA MET A 122 3.83 2.32 -1.30
C MET A 122 4.42 3.10 -0.12
N LEU A 123 5.65 2.80 0.31
CA LEU A 123 6.34 3.57 1.37
C LEU A 123 6.54 5.03 0.96
N GLU A 124 6.93 5.28 -0.29
CA GLU A 124 7.08 6.64 -0.81
C GLU A 124 5.74 7.38 -0.79
N ALA A 125 4.66 6.73 -1.23
CA ALA A 125 3.31 7.29 -1.20
C ALA A 125 2.83 7.64 0.23
N CYS A 126 3.20 6.86 1.26
CA CYS A 126 2.90 7.19 2.66
C CYS A 126 3.50 8.54 3.10
N LEU A 127 4.62 8.94 2.49
CA LEU A 127 5.36 10.16 2.84
C LEU A 127 5.10 11.33 1.88
N MET A 128 4.41 11.09 0.76
CA MET A 128 4.03 12.16 -0.15
C MET A 128 2.99 13.07 0.49
N ASP A 129 3.23 14.38 0.42
CA ASP A 129 2.30 15.43 0.79
C ASP A 129 1.99 16.22 -0.49
N GLY A 130 0.74 16.19 -0.96
CA GLY A 130 0.36 16.85 -2.19
C GLY A 130 -1.15 17.03 -2.32
N PRO A 131 -1.62 17.94 -3.18
CA PRO A 131 -3.05 18.25 -3.35
C PRO A 131 -3.86 17.04 -3.84
N ASN A 132 -3.19 16.09 -4.50
CA ASN A 132 -3.80 14.86 -5.00
C ASN A 132 -3.77 13.71 -3.99
N SER A 133 -3.21 13.89 -2.78
CA SER A 133 -3.19 12.85 -1.77
C SER A 133 -4.27 13.10 -0.73
N SER A 134 -5.40 12.44 -0.90
CA SER A 134 -6.51 12.47 0.02
C SER A 134 -6.17 11.79 1.35
N LEU A 135 -6.79 12.25 2.45
CA LEU A 135 -6.65 11.60 3.76
C LEU A 135 -7.11 10.13 3.73
N ARG A 136 -8.04 9.79 2.83
CA ARG A 136 -8.53 8.43 2.61
C ARG A 136 -7.44 7.53 2.02
N GLU A 137 -6.72 8.00 0.99
CA GLU A 137 -5.59 7.26 0.42
C GLU A 137 -4.48 7.07 1.46
N GLN A 138 -4.12 8.13 2.18
CA GLN A 138 -3.12 8.05 3.25
C GLN A 138 -3.52 7.05 4.33
N THR A 139 -4.80 7.05 4.73
CA THR A 139 -5.33 6.06 5.68
C THR A 139 -5.25 4.65 5.10
N ALA A 140 -5.63 4.45 3.84
CA ALA A 140 -5.57 3.13 3.19
C ALA A 140 -4.12 2.60 3.11
N LEU A 141 -3.16 3.45 2.78
CA LEU A 141 -1.73 3.11 2.78
C LEU A 141 -1.25 2.70 4.18
N LEU A 142 -1.64 3.44 5.22
CA LEU A 142 -1.30 3.10 6.61
C LEU A 142 -1.93 1.79 7.08
N VAL A 143 -3.18 1.53 6.70
CA VAL A 143 -3.86 0.26 6.99
C VAL A 143 -3.13 -0.91 6.30
N PHE A 144 -2.75 -0.74 5.04
CA PHE A 144 -1.95 -1.75 4.33
C PHE A 144 -0.60 -1.99 4.99
N LEU A 145 0.11 -0.92 5.35
CA LEU A 145 1.38 -1.01 6.05
C LEU A 145 1.24 -1.74 7.40
N ASN A 146 0.15 -1.48 8.14
CA ASN A 146 -0.18 -2.21 9.36
C ASN A 146 -0.41 -3.71 9.07
N HIS A 147 -1.12 -4.06 8.00
CA HIS A 147 -1.25 -5.46 7.58
C HIS A 147 0.09 -6.11 7.27
N CYS A 148 1.03 -5.40 6.64
CA CYS A 148 2.38 -5.91 6.43
C CYS A 148 3.14 -6.17 7.74
N PHE A 149 3.07 -5.24 8.71
CA PHE A 149 3.69 -5.44 10.03
C PHE A 149 3.08 -6.63 10.79
N ASN A 150 1.78 -6.86 10.64
CA ASN A 150 1.08 -7.98 11.27
C ASN A 150 1.20 -9.31 10.51
N SER A 151 1.88 -9.32 9.35
CA SER A 151 2.04 -10.52 8.50
C SER A 151 3.51 -10.92 8.35
N MET A 152 4.33 -10.66 9.36
CA MET A 152 5.77 -10.97 9.31
C MET A 152 6.04 -12.47 9.21
N GLU A 153 5.09 -13.35 9.52
CA GLU A 153 5.18 -14.80 9.29
C GLU A 153 5.28 -15.16 7.80
N VAL A 154 4.79 -14.30 6.91
CA VAL A 154 4.92 -14.47 5.46
C VAL A 154 6.30 -13.98 5.02
N GLU A 155 7.14 -14.90 4.53
CA GLU A 155 8.54 -14.62 4.16
C GLU A 155 8.69 -13.42 3.21
N LEU A 156 7.89 -13.36 2.14
CA LEU A 156 7.88 -12.25 1.17
C LEU A 156 7.67 -10.89 1.84
N ILE A 157 6.74 -10.82 2.81
CA ILE A 157 6.42 -9.60 3.56
C ILE A 157 7.54 -9.29 4.54
N ARG A 158 7.99 -10.29 5.30
CA ARG A 158 9.08 -10.19 6.28
C ARG A 158 10.33 -9.58 5.68
N ASP A 159 10.69 -9.99 4.47
CA ASP A 159 11.89 -9.51 3.78
C ASP A 159 11.84 -8.03 3.46
N GLN A 160 10.65 -7.49 3.22
CA GLN A 160 10.47 -6.06 3.02
C GLN A 160 10.39 -5.31 4.36
N VAL A 161 9.59 -5.82 5.30
CA VAL A 161 9.27 -5.12 6.55
C VAL A 161 10.45 -5.09 7.52
N LYS A 162 11.25 -6.16 7.61
CA LYS A 162 12.34 -6.27 8.59
C LYS A 162 13.35 -5.11 8.48
N ARG A 163 13.56 -4.53 7.30
CA ARG A 163 14.50 -3.42 7.09
C ARG A 163 14.03 -2.11 7.73
N LEU A 164 12.73 -1.97 7.98
CA LEU A 164 12.11 -0.80 8.60
C LEU A 164 12.19 -0.82 10.14
N VAL A 165 12.33 -2.02 10.72
CA VAL A 165 12.27 -2.25 12.19
C VAL A 165 13.53 -2.89 12.77
N SER A 166 14.58 -3.05 11.96
CA SER A 166 15.87 -3.57 12.41
C SER A 166 16.67 -2.53 13.21
N LEU A 167 17.70 -2.98 13.93
CA LEU A 167 18.63 -2.10 14.68
C LEU A 167 19.16 -0.92 13.85
N SER A 168 19.30 -1.08 12.53
CA SER A 168 19.68 -0.04 11.58
C SER A 168 18.78 1.21 11.61
N MET A 169 17.51 1.07 12.00
CA MET A 169 16.55 2.19 12.11
C MET A 169 16.97 3.22 13.15
N TRP A 170 17.83 2.85 14.11
CA TRP A 170 18.35 3.75 15.15
C TRP A 170 19.22 4.89 14.60
N VAL A 171 19.47 4.92 13.29
CA VAL A 171 20.02 6.10 12.61
C VAL A 171 19.11 7.34 12.79
N SER A 172 17.82 7.11 13.03
CA SER A 172 16.83 8.15 13.30
C SER A 172 16.88 8.70 14.73
N LEU A 173 17.51 7.99 15.68
CA LEU A 173 17.66 8.47 17.05
C LEU A 173 18.72 9.58 17.12
N GLN A 174 18.51 10.52 18.04
CA GLN A 174 19.54 11.49 18.41
C GLN A 174 20.81 10.76 18.85
N GLN A 175 21.98 11.28 18.46
CA GLN A 175 23.26 10.62 18.70
C GLN A 175 23.48 10.28 20.18
N GLY A 176 23.24 11.24 21.09
CA GLY A 176 23.39 11.03 22.53
C GLY A 176 22.49 9.91 23.06
N ARG A 177 21.21 9.90 22.65
CA ARG A 177 20.26 8.85 23.03
C ARG A 177 20.69 7.48 22.51
N ARG A 178 21.07 7.39 21.22
CA ARG A 178 21.57 6.15 20.62
C ARG A 178 22.80 5.62 21.37
N GLU A 179 23.74 6.50 21.69
CA GLU A 179 24.95 6.11 22.41
C GLU A 179 24.66 5.60 23.82
N GLN A 180 23.72 6.21 24.54
CA GLN A 180 23.25 5.76 25.84
C GLN A 180 22.70 4.32 25.76
N GLU A 181 21.80 4.05 24.82
CA GLU A 181 21.24 2.71 24.61
C GLU A 181 22.33 1.67 24.23
N LEU A 182 23.26 2.05 23.35
CA LEU A 182 24.38 1.19 22.96
C LEU A 182 25.45 1.01 24.05
N ARG A 183 25.47 1.86 25.09
CA ARG A 183 26.31 1.65 26.30
C ARG A 183 25.64 0.65 27.23
N ALA A 184 24.32 0.75 27.41
CA ALA A 184 23.54 -0.19 28.22
C ALA A 184 23.64 -1.63 27.68
N PHE A 185 23.71 -1.81 26.35
CA PHE A 185 23.82 -3.13 25.71
C PHE A 185 25.05 -3.25 24.79
N PRO A 186 26.24 -3.60 25.32
CA PRO A 186 27.49 -3.63 24.55
C PRO A 186 27.49 -4.60 23.35
N LYS A 187 26.69 -5.68 23.40
CA LYS A 187 26.52 -6.60 22.25
C LYS A 187 25.91 -5.88 21.05
N TRP A 188 24.91 -5.01 21.26
CA TRP A 188 24.27 -4.25 20.18
C TRP A 188 25.21 -3.22 19.56
N ARG A 189 26.14 -2.66 20.33
CA ARG A 189 27.19 -1.79 19.81
C ARG A 189 28.07 -2.50 18.77
N LYS A 190 28.38 -3.79 18.99
CA LYS A 190 29.12 -4.60 18.00
C LYS A 190 28.30 -4.79 16.72
N TYR A 191 27.02 -5.16 16.84
CA TYR A 191 26.13 -5.31 15.68
C TYR A 191 25.89 -4.01 14.92
N TRP A 192 25.69 -2.89 15.62
CA TRP A 192 25.53 -1.57 15.02
C TRP A 192 26.73 -1.20 14.14
N LYS A 193 27.95 -1.35 14.67
CA LYS A 193 29.18 -1.11 13.89
C LYS A 193 29.30 -2.06 12.69
N LEU A 194 28.89 -3.32 12.85
CA LEU A 194 28.93 -4.30 11.76
C LEU A 194 27.96 -3.95 10.64
N ILE A 195 26.72 -3.55 10.97
CA ILE A 195 25.72 -3.11 10.00
C ILE A 195 26.28 -1.95 9.18
N GLN A 196 26.79 -0.90 9.84
CA GLN A 196 27.36 0.26 9.16
C GLN A 196 28.52 -0.07 8.23
N ARG A 197 29.32 -1.09 8.55
CA ARG A 197 30.44 -1.56 7.71
C ARG A 197 29.99 -2.41 6.52
N LYS A 198 28.89 -3.15 6.67
CA LYS A 198 28.35 -4.06 5.63
C LYS A 198 27.50 -3.33 4.59
N ASP A 199 27.11 -2.09 4.85
CA ASP A 199 26.32 -1.31 3.92
C ASP A 199 27.05 -1.10 2.61
N ASN A 200 26.41 -1.53 1.52
CA ASN A 200 26.93 -1.27 0.17
C ASN A 200 26.93 0.24 -0.07
N PRO A 201 28.09 0.85 -0.40
CA PRO A 201 28.20 2.28 -0.67
C PRO A 201 27.20 2.77 -1.73
N ASN A 202 26.92 1.97 -2.76
CA ASN A 202 26.02 2.32 -3.86
C ASN A 202 24.54 2.36 -3.44
N MET A 203 24.19 1.72 -2.31
CA MET A 203 22.82 1.64 -1.80
C MET A 203 22.61 2.52 -0.56
N ARG A 204 23.61 3.31 -0.19
CA ARG A 204 23.64 4.03 1.09
C ARG A 204 22.46 4.99 1.26
N GLU A 205 22.11 5.74 0.22
CA GLU A 205 20.98 6.68 0.25
C GLU A 205 19.65 5.95 0.42
N LYS A 206 19.42 4.89 -0.37
CA LYS A 206 18.23 4.06 -0.24
C LYS A 206 18.11 3.46 1.16
N LEU A 207 19.21 2.91 1.69
CA LEU A 207 19.24 2.32 3.03
C LEU A 207 18.98 3.38 4.12
N ASP A 208 19.59 4.55 4.06
CA ASP A 208 19.31 5.64 5.00
C ASP A 208 17.85 6.11 4.90
N TRP A 209 17.31 6.16 3.68
CA TRP A 209 15.92 6.49 3.46
C TRP A 209 14.99 5.48 4.15
N GLU A 210 15.16 4.18 3.90
CA GLU A 210 14.33 3.12 4.50
C GLU A 210 14.44 3.11 6.04
N ARG A 211 15.65 3.29 6.58
CA ARG A 211 15.89 3.29 8.05
C ARG A 211 15.22 4.45 8.78
N ARG A 212 15.00 5.57 8.08
CA ARG A 212 14.32 6.75 8.62
C ARG A 212 12.84 6.80 8.27
N PHE A 213 12.32 5.84 7.49
CA PHE A 213 10.93 5.84 7.03
C PHE A 213 9.94 6.05 8.17
N LEU A 214 9.99 5.21 9.22
CA LEU A 214 9.07 5.31 10.36
C LEU A 214 9.19 6.64 11.10
N GLN A 215 10.42 7.17 11.25
CA GLN A 215 10.64 8.48 11.86
C GLN A 215 10.04 9.61 11.01
N ARG A 216 10.19 9.57 9.68
CA ARG A 216 9.55 10.54 8.77
C ARG A 216 8.02 10.44 8.87
N LEU A 217 7.47 9.23 8.97
CA LEU A 217 6.04 9.01 9.12
C LEU A 217 5.50 9.58 10.43
N MET A 218 6.21 9.40 11.55
CA MET A 218 5.87 10.03 12.83
C MET A 218 5.91 11.56 12.75
N VAL A 219 6.95 12.13 12.11
CA VAL A 219 7.05 13.58 11.93
C VAL A 219 5.89 14.11 11.08
N LYS A 220 5.53 13.42 10.00
CA LYS A 220 4.35 13.74 9.18
C LYS A 220 3.07 13.72 10.02
N PHE A 221 2.88 12.68 10.83
CA PHE A 221 1.73 12.60 11.74
C PHE A 221 1.68 13.76 12.74
N MET A 222 2.80 14.10 13.38
CA MET A 222 2.87 15.22 14.33
C MET A 222 2.52 16.55 13.66
N LYS A 223 3.03 16.82 12.45
CA LYS A 223 2.68 18.03 11.68
C LYS A 223 1.19 18.10 11.34
N LEU A 224 0.58 16.96 10.97
CA LEU A 224 -0.86 16.89 10.72
C LEU A 224 -1.66 17.12 12.01
N LEU A 225 -1.18 16.62 13.15
CA LEU A 225 -1.84 16.84 14.44
C LEU A 225 -1.78 18.32 14.85
N GLU A 226 -0.62 18.95 14.69
CA GLU A 226 -0.41 20.38 14.97
C GLU A 226 -1.31 21.27 14.09
N SER A 227 -1.45 20.95 12.79
CA SER A 227 -2.29 21.75 11.89
C SER A 227 -3.78 21.70 12.24
N LEU A 228 -4.24 20.62 12.88
CA LEU A 228 -5.62 20.52 13.38
C LEU A 228 -5.84 21.35 14.65
N GLN A 229 -4.80 21.55 15.47
CA GLN A 229 -4.89 22.30 16.73
C GLN A 229 -4.91 23.82 16.54
N VAL A 230 -4.34 24.34 15.46
CA VAL A 230 -4.32 25.78 15.15
C VAL A 230 -5.65 26.26 14.53
N GLY A 231 -6.50 25.33 14.07
CA GLY A 231 -7.77 25.61 13.41
C GLY A 231 -9.02 25.45 14.28
N GLY A 232 -8.89 25.22 15.59
CA GLY A 232 -9.98 25.15 16.57
C GLY A 232 -9.85 26.24 17.63
#